data_AF-W1I3W8-F1
#
_entry.id   AF-W1I3W8-F1
#
_cell.length_a   1.000
_cell.length_b   1.000
_cell.length_c   1.000
_cell.angle_alpha   90.00
_cell.angle_beta   90.00
_cell.angle_gamma   90.00
#
_symmetry.space_group_name_H-M   'P 1'
#
loop_
_entity.id
_entity.type
_entity.pdbx_description
1 polymer ?
#
loop_
_entity_poly.entity_id
_entity_poly.type
_entity_poly.pdbx_seq_one_letter_code
_entity_poly.pdbx_strand_id
1 'polypeptide(L)' 'MNNYKRQYRELDDATKQKISQKLKNRSKSMTHKENISNGMRKYWQGVQHRPNDLK' A
#
# COMPACT_ATOMS: atom_id res chain seq x y z
N MET A 1 -16.41 -9.69 -11.83
CA MET A 1 -15.78 -9.75 -10.49
C MET A 1 -14.63 -8.76 -10.48
N ASN A 2 -14.77 -7.59 -9.87
CA ASN A 2 -13.69 -6.58 -9.86
C ASN A 2 -12.57 -7.05 -8.93
N ASN A 3 -11.36 -7.20 -9.46
CA ASN A 3 -10.20 -7.59 -8.67
C ASN A 3 -9.69 -6.37 -7.89
N TYR A 4 -10.26 -6.10 -6.72
CA TYR A 4 -9.90 -4.96 -5.87
C TYR A 4 -8.49 -5.06 -5.26
N LYS A 5 -7.78 -6.18 -5.47
CA LYS A 5 -6.42 -6.38 -4.99
C LYS A 5 -5.43 -5.73 -5.97
N ARG A 6 -4.39 -5.09 -5.42
CA ARG A 6 -3.28 -4.58 -6.22
C ARG A 6 -2.60 -5.71 -6.96
N GLN A 7 -2.38 -5.51 -8.26
CA GLN A 7 -1.63 -6.43 -9.10
C GLN A 7 -0.12 -6.26 -8.90
N TYR A 8 0.33 -5.03 -8.63
CA TYR A 8 1.73 -4.67 -8.48
C TYR A 8 2.00 -3.85 -7.20
N ARG A 9 3.23 -3.97 -6.70
CA ARG A 9 3.71 -3.26 -5.50
C ARG A 9 3.92 -1.77 -5.70
N GLU A 10 4.43 -1.39 -6.85
CA GLU A 10 4.83 -0.04 -7.15
C GLU A 10 3.59 0.85 -7.31
N LEU A 11 3.68 2.10 -6.83
CA LEU A 11 2.65 3.12 -6.97
C LEU A 11 3.18 4.32 -7.72
N ASP A 12 2.32 4.95 -8.51
CA ASP A 12 2.60 6.25 -9.12
C ASP A 12 2.71 7.36 -8.06
N ASP A 13 3.54 8.35 -8.32
CA ASP A 13 3.89 9.39 -7.36
C ASP A 13 2.71 10.32 -7.04
N ALA A 14 1.88 10.66 -8.03
CA ALA A 14 0.67 11.44 -7.78
C ALA A 14 -0.30 10.69 -6.86
N THR A 15 -0.35 9.36 -6.97
CA THR A 15 -1.16 8.51 -6.09
C THR A 15 -0.61 8.48 -4.67
N LYS A 16 0.71 8.35 -4.50
CA LYS A 16 1.36 8.42 -3.18
C LYS A 16 1.05 9.75 -2.49
N GLN A 17 1.11 10.86 -3.24
CA GLN A 17 0.84 12.20 -2.70
C GLN A 17 -0.61 12.34 -2.20
N LYS A 18 -1.60 11.86 -2.98
CA LYS A 18 -3.02 11.87 -2.58
C LYS A 18 -3.25 11.05 -1.31
N ILE A 19 -2.60 9.89 -1.18
CA ILE A 19 -2.69 9.06 0.03
C ILE A 19 -2.11 9.82 1.23
N SER A 20 -0.92 10.41 1.08
CA SER A 20 -0.27 11.19 2.14
C SER A 20 -1.15 12.35 2.63
N GLN A 21 -1.71 13.14 1.71
CA GLN A 21 -2.64 14.23 2.03
C GLN A 21 -3.87 13.75 2.80
N LYS A 22 -4.49 12.64 2.37
CA LYS A 22 -5.69 12.08 3.03
C LYS A 22 -5.43 11.55 4.44
N LEU A 23 -4.20 11.09 4.70
CA LEU A 23 -3.81 10.53 5.99
C LEU A 23 -3.27 11.57 6.97
N LYS A 24 -2.98 12.79 6.52
CA LYS A 24 -2.52 13.91 7.34
C LYS A 24 -3.48 14.12 8.53
N ASN A 25 -2.92 14.30 9.72
CA ASN A 25 -3.62 14.55 10.99
C ASN A 25 -4.53 13.41 11.52
N ARG A 26 -4.46 12.20 10.95
CA ARG A 26 -5.15 11.03 11.53
C ARG A 26 -4.28 10.37 12.59
N SER A 27 -4.59 10.60 13.86
CA SER A 27 -3.95 9.87 14.96
C SER A 27 -4.52 8.45 15.07
N LYS A 28 -3.67 7.52 15.48
CA LYS A 28 -3.98 6.09 15.65
C LYS A 28 -3.35 5.63 16.95
N SER A 29 -4.05 4.79 17.71
CA SER A 29 -3.45 4.13 18.88
C SER A 29 -2.27 3.24 18.46
N MET A 30 -1.34 2.97 19.38
CA MET A 30 -0.18 2.13 19.10
C MET A 30 -0.57 0.72 18.65
N THR A 31 -1.49 0.07 19.37
CA THR A 31 -2.05 -1.24 19.01
C THR A 31 -2.66 -1.24 17.61
N HIS A 32 -3.36 -0.17 17.23
CA HIS A 32 -3.94 -0.05 15.89
C HIS A 32 -2.85 0.10 14.81
N LYS A 33 -1.75 0.82 15.09
CA LYS A 33 -0.60 0.91 14.16
C LYS A 33 0.09 -0.44 13.97
N GLU A 34 0.27 -1.22 15.04
CA GLU A 34 0.89 -2.56 14.99
C GLU A 34 0.06 -3.53 14.15
N ASN A 35 -1.25 -3.58 14.40
CA ASN A 35 -2.16 -4.44 13.63
C ASN A 35 -2.17 -4.07 12.14
N ILE A 36 -2.14 -2.77 11.81
CA ILE A 36 -2.01 -2.32 10.42
C ILE A 36 -0.67 -2.77 9.82
N SER A 37 0.43 -2.56 10.54
CA SER A 37 1.77 -2.90 10.06
C SER A 37 1.89 -4.40 9.75
N ASN A 38 1.40 -5.25 10.66
CA ASN A 38 1.40 -6.69 10.48
C ASN A 38 0.50 -7.14 9.33
N GLY A 39 -0.70 -6.55 9.22
CA GLY A 39 -1.61 -6.81 8.09
C GLY A 39 -1.01 -6.40 6.75
N MET A 40 -0.35 -5.24 6.68
CA MET A 40 0.32 -4.76 5.46
C MET A 40 1.50 -5.65 5.08
N ARG A 41 2.34 -6.06 6.03
CA ARG A 41 3.46 -6.98 5.74
C ARG A 41 2.97 -8.30 5.12
N LYS A 42 1.94 -8.91 5.73
CA LYS A 42 1.32 -10.15 5.22
C LYS A 42 0.67 -9.95 3.85
N TYR A 43 -0.06 -8.85 3.65
CA TYR A 43 -0.70 -8.55 2.37
C TYR A 43 0.34 -8.40 1.25
N TRP A 44 1.38 -7.60 1.49
CA TRP A 44 2.37 -7.30 0.47
C TRP A 44 3.20 -8.52 0.08
N GLN A 45 3.47 -9.47 0.99
CA GLN A 45 4.20 -10.72 0.70
C GLN A 45 3.67 -11.45 -0.54
N GLY A 46 2.35 -11.42 -0.79
CA GLY A 46 1.73 -12.08 -1.95
C GLY A 46 1.58 -11.22 -3.21
N VAL A 47 1.97 -9.94 -3.17
CA VAL A 47 1.88 -9.05 -4.34
C VAL A 47 3.22 -9.04 -5.07
N GLN A 48 3.20 -9.20 -6.39
CA GLN A 48 4.40 -9.26 -7.22
C GLN A 48 4.96 -7.86 -7.52
N HIS A 49 6.26 -7.82 -7.83
CA HIS A 49 6.90 -6.65 -8.44
C HIS A 49 6.46 -6.47 -9.89
N ARG A 50 6.45 -5.24 -10.39
CA ARG A 50 6.32 -5.04 -11.85
C ARG A 50 7.50 -5.69 -12.57
N PRO A 51 7.28 -6.41 -13.67
CA PRO A 51 8.36 -6.77 -14.57
C PRO A 51 9.04 -5.48 -15.02
N ASN A 52 10.35 -5.37 -14.79
CA ASN A 52 11.15 -4.32 -15.41
C ASN A 52 11.38 -4.73 -16.86
N ASP A 53 10.39 -4.53 -17.71
CA ASP A 53 10.62 -4.53 -19.16
C ASP A 53 11.40 -3.25 -19.48
N LEU A 54 12.72 -3.34 -19.30
CA LEU A 54 13.69 -2.43 -19.90
C LEU A 54 13.45 -2.48 -21.42
N LYS A 55 12.91 -1.40 -21.97
CA LYS A 55 13.05 -1.10 -23.40
C LYS A 55 14.50 -0.85 -23.73
#